data_AF-A0A929W1L8-F1
#
_entry.id   AF-A0A929W1L8-F1
#
_cell.length_a   1.000
_cell.length_b   1.000
_cell.length_c   1.000
_cell.angle_alpha   90.00
_cell.angle_beta   90.00
_cell.angle_gamma   90.00
#
_symmetry.space_group_name_H-M   'P 1'
#
loop_
_entity.id
_entity.type
_entity.pdbx_description
1 polymer ?
#
loop_
_entity_poly.entity_id
_entity_poly.type
_entity_poly.pdbx_seq_one_letter_code
_entity_poly.pdbx_strand_id
1 'polypeptide(L)'
;HRDIILDSAFLNVLLADAGAGLPRIAIGDNLMLYPWIETLVKLNGSFLVRRNLQGREVLLAARLLSEYMHDAIKDGLSVWIAQREGRAKDSSDHTQPALLKMLALGGETRDLEQSLRELNIVPVTCSYEFDPCDYLKAQEMQLKRDVEGFKKSKADDGINMKTGLFGWKGRVSFHMGRPLNELLALHPLTADAGKDPVEQLAKILDAEIHRNYRLYPINYIALDLLDGEGTAPVDSYTSEEKEKALHYIEERIALVQLPEGLTPDASFLQECLLTMYANPARNKLRQLGSAS
;
A
#
# COMPACT_ATOMS: atom_id res chain seq x y z
N HIS A 1 0.62 -1.74 0.45
CA HIS A 1 -0.72 -2.05 -0.08
C HIS A 1 -0.61 -2.54 -1.53
N ARG A 2 -1.07 -3.77 -1.82
CA ARG A 2 -0.93 -4.44 -3.14
C ARG A 2 -2.27 -4.79 -3.75
N ASP A 3 -3.19 -5.35 -2.97
CA ASP A 3 -4.53 -5.73 -3.42
C ASP A 3 -5.63 -4.92 -2.73
N ILE A 4 -6.70 -4.57 -3.47
CA ILE A 4 -7.82 -3.78 -2.93
C ILE A 4 -8.60 -4.56 -1.87
N ILE A 5 -8.78 -5.87 -2.06
CA ILE A 5 -9.62 -6.74 -1.23
C ILE A 5 -8.75 -7.67 -0.38
N LEU A 6 -7.75 -8.30 -0.99
CA LEU A 6 -7.05 -9.41 -0.37
C LEU A 6 -6.03 -8.99 0.68
N ASP A 7 -5.58 -7.73 0.67
CA ASP A 7 -4.71 -7.23 1.74
C ASP A 7 -5.40 -7.34 3.12
N SER A 8 -6.65 -6.90 3.24
CA SER A 8 -7.42 -7.00 4.49
C SER A 8 -8.00 -8.41 4.71
N ALA A 9 -8.40 -9.12 3.64
CA ALA A 9 -8.92 -10.47 3.78
C ALA A 9 -7.85 -11.46 4.28
N PHE A 10 -6.63 -11.42 3.74
CA PHE A 10 -5.53 -12.25 4.25
C PHE A 10 -5.16 -11.88 5.68
N LEU A 11 -5.13 -10.59 6.01
CA LEU A 11 -4.92 -10.16 7.39
C LEU A 11 -5.97 -10.75 8.34
N ASN A 12 -7.25 -10.73 7.96
CA ASN A 12 -8.32 -11.32 8.77
C ASN A 12 -8.13 -12.81 8.99
N VAL A 13 -7.74 -13.57 7.97
CA VAL A 13 -7.44 -15.01 8.11
C VAL A 13 -6.28 -15.22 9.07
N LEU A 14 -5.17 -14.50 8.88
CA LEU A 14 -3.99 -14.61 9.73
C LEU A 14 -4.29 -14.27 11.21
N LEU A 15 -5.12 -13.26 11.45
CA LEU A 15 -5.53 -12.89 12.80
C LEU A 15 -6.49 -13.92 13.41
N ALA A 16 -7.44 -14.44 12.62
CA ALA A 16 -8.34 -15.50 13.08
C ALA A 16 -7.58 -16.78 13.45
N ASP A 17 -6.62 -17.20 12.63
CA ASP A 17 -5.76 -18.36 12.90
C ASP A 17 -4.91 -18.16 14.17
N ALA A 18 -4.53 -16.92 14.47
CA ALA A 18 -3.85 -16.54 15.71
C ALA A 18 -4.79 -16.38 16.92
N GLY A 19 -6.10 -16.55 16.76
CA GLY A 19 -7.10 -16.36 17.80
C GLY A 19 -7.34 -14.89 18.19
N ALA A 20 -6.94 -13.94 17.34
CA ALA A 20 -7.14 -12.51 17.54
C ALA A 20 -8.48 -12.02 16.95
N GLY A 21 -8.95 -10.88 17.46
CA GLY A 21 -10.15 -10.21 16.94
C GLY A 21 -9.93 -9.65 15.53
N LEU A 22 -10.99 -9.68 14.71
CA LEU A 22 -10.95 -9.14 13.36
C LEU A 22 -10.98 -7.61 13.38
N PRO A 23 -10.11 -6.93 12.62
CA PRO A 23 -10.10 -5.48 12.54
C PRO A 23 -11.31 -4.96 11.75
N ARG A 24 -11.75 -3.76 12.09
CA ARG A 24 -12.68 -2.98 11.29
C ARG A 24 -11.94 -2.38 10.10
N ILE A 25 -12.40 -2.68 8.89
CA ILE A 25 -11.70 -2.31 7.66
C ILE A 25 -12.20 -0.94 7.17
N ALA A 26 -11.29 0.02 6.97
CA ALA A 26 -11.58 1.28 6.30
C ALA A 26 -11.69 1.06 4.78
N ILE A 27 -12.85 1.34 4.18
CA ILE A 27 -13.09 1.10 2.75
C ILE A 27 -13.62 2.39 2.09
N GLY A 28 -13.08 2.74 0.92
CA GLY A 28 -13.57 3.87 0.13
C GLY A 28 -14.97 3.64 -0.42
N ASP A 29 -15.82 4.66 -0.35
CA ASP A 29 -17.19 4.64 -0.91
C ASP A 29 -17.22 4.48 -2.44
N ASN A 30 -16.14 4.82 -3.14
CA ASN A 30 -15.99 4.61 -4.58
C ASN A 30 -16.12 3.14 -5.01
N LEU A 31 -15.86 2.20 -4.09
CA LEU A 31 -15.94 0.76 -4.34
C LEU A 31 -17.37 0.21 -4.17
N MET A 32 -18.31 1.02 -3.68
CA MET A 32 -19.71 0.64 -3.50
C MET A 32 -20.49 0.75 -4.82
N LEU A 33 -20.11 -0.07 -5.81
CA LEU A 33 -20.70 -0.06 -7.15
C LEU A 33 -22.17 -0.48 -7.14
N TYR A 34 -22.53 -1.39 -6.24
CA TYR A 34 -23.89 -1.90 -6.07
C TYR A 34 -24.31 -1.79 -4.59
N PRO A 35 -25.58 -1.46 -4.28
CA PRO A 35 -26.03 -1.25 -2.90
C PRO A 35 -25.79 -2.45 -1.95
N TRP A 36 -25.83 -3.67 -2.49
CA TRP A 36 -25.58 -4.88 -1.70
C TRP A 36 -24.12 -4.99 -1.23
N ILE A 37 -23.16 -4.40 -1.95
CA ILE A 37 -21.74 -4.41 -1.55
C ILE A 37 -21.58 -3.63 -0.26
N GLU A 38 -22.21 -2.46 -0.15
CA GLU A 38 -22.19 -1.64 1.07
C GLU A 38 -22.75 -2.39 2.27
N THR A 39 -23.85 -3.12 2.07
CA THR A 39 -24.45 -3.94 3.13
C THR A 39 -23.49 -5.04 3.57
N LEU A 40 -22.87 -5.74 2.61
CA LEU A 40 -21.94 -6.83 2.89
C LEU A 40 -20.71 -6.36 3.66
N VAL A 41 -20.07 -5.25 3.24
CA VAL A 41 -18.85 -4.78 3.92
C VAL A 41 -19.13 -4.30 5.34
N LYS A 42 -20.30 -3.67 5.57
CA LYS A 42 -20.72 -3.24 6.91
C LYS A 42 -21.02 -4.42 7.84
N LEU A 43 -21.59 -5.51 7.31
CA LEU A 43 -21.76 -6.75 8.08
C LEU A 43 -20.43 -7.34 8.54
N ASN A 44 -19.36 -7.16 7.76
CA ASN A 44 -17.99 -7.55 8.11
C ASN A 44 -17.28 -6.50 9.02
N GLY A 45 -18.03 -5.59 9.65
CA GLY A 45 -17.47 -4.58 10.55
C GLY A 45 -16.70 -3.44 9.86
N SER A 46 -16.74 -3.37 8.53
CA SER A 46 -16.07 -2.31 7.76
C SER A 46 -16.81 -0.98 7.89
N PHE A 47 -16.08 0.11 7.78
CA PHE A 47 -16.64 1.47 7.77
C PHE A 47 -16.22 2.21 6.49
N LEU A 48 -17.07 3.15 6.08
CA LEU A 48 -16.89 3.85 4.82
C LEU A 48 -16.09 5.15 5.01
N VAL A 49 -15.09 5.31 4.17
CA VAL A 49 -14.34 6.55 3.99
C VAL A 49 -14.95 7.27 2.79
N ARG A 50 -15.59 8.42 3.05
CA ARG A 50 -16.23 9.23 2.00
C ARG A 50 -15.17 9.91 1.13
N ARG A 51 -15.32 9.81 -0.19
CA ARG A 51 -14.43 10.46 -1.16
C ARG A 51 -15.11 11.63 -1.85
N ASN A 52 -14.31 12.47 -2.52
CA ASN A 52 -14.77 13.62 -3.32
C ASN A 52 -15.56 14.70 -2.53
N LEU A 53 -15.31 14.82 -1.23
CA LEU A 53 -15.83 15.92 -0.42
C LEU A 53 -15.11 17.23 -0.76
N GLN A 54 -15.77 18.37 -0.55
CA GLN A 54 -15.21 19.69 -0.83
C GLN A 54 -15.30 20.63 0.37
N GLY A 55 -14.33 21.55 0.46
CA GLY A 55 -14.31 22.60 1.48
C GLY A 55 -14.41 22.07 2.91
N ARG A 56 -15.36 22.62 3.66
CA ARG A 56 -15.54 22.32 5.10
C ARG A 56 -15.98 20.88 5.36
N GLU A 57 -16.65 20.23 4.41
CA GLU A 57 -17.14 18.86 4.57
C GLU A 57 -16.00 17.85 4.71
N VAL A 58 -14.86 18.12 4.06
CA VAL A 58 -13.65 17.29 4.18
C VAL A 58 -13.19 17.21 5.63
N LEU A 59 -13.08 18.36 6.31
CA LEU A 59 -12.61 18.42 7.69
C LEU A 59 -13.60 17.77 8.66
N LEU A 60 -14.89 17.99 8.46
CA LEU A 60 -15.93 17.39 9.31
C LEU A 60 -15.95 15.86 9.18
N ALA A 61 -15.86 15.34 7.94
CA ALA A 61 -15.80 13.91 7.70
C ALA A 61 -14.50 13.29 8.24
N ALA A 62 -13.36 13.96 8.05
CA ALA A 62 -12.06 13.55 8.57
C ALA A 62 -12.06 13.47 10.11
N ARG A 63 -12.64 14.47 10.78
CA ARG A 63 -12.78 14.49 12.24
C ARG A 63 -13.68 13.36 12.73
N LEU A 64 -14.88 13.20 12.15
CA LEU A 64 -15.79 12.12 12.53
C LEU A 64 -15.15 10.73 12.36
N LEU A 65 -14.40 10.55 11.28
CA LEU A 65 -13.68 9.31 10.99
C LEU A 65 -12.59 9.03 12.03
N SER A 66 -11.84 10.06 12.43
CA SER A 66 -10.82 9.96 13.47
C SER A 66 -11.43 9.67 14.84
N GLU A 67 -12.48 10.41 15.24
CA GLU A 67 -13.22 10.17 16.49
C GLU A 67 -13.72 8.72 16.58
N TYR A 68 -14.31 8.20 15.51
CA TYR A 68 -14.71 6.79 15.43
C TYR A 68 -13.57 5.80 15.62
N MET A 69 -12.39 6.05 15.03
CA MET A 69 -11.24 5.16 15.18
C MET A 69 -10.70 5.17 16.61
N HIS A 70 -10.66 6.35 17.26
CA HIS A 70 -10.29 6.48 18.67
C HIS A 70 -11.26 5.72 19.57
N ASP A 71 -12.57 5.90 19.38
CA ASP A 71 -13.61 5.17 20.13
C ASP A 71 -13.47 3.65 19.95
N ALA A 72 -13.29 3.19 18.71
CA ALA A 72 -13.13 1.76 18.42
C ALA A 72 -11.91 1.15 19.13
N ILE A 73 -10.77 1.86 19.11
CA ILE A 73 -9.53 1.40 19.76
C ILE A 73 -9.69 1.40 21.29
N LYS A 74 -10.37 2.41 21.85
CA LYS A 74 -10.71 2.50 23.28
C LYS A 74 -11.61 1.36 23.75
N ASP A 75 -12.52 0.90 22.88
CA ASP A 75 -13.38 -0.27 23.10
C ASP A 75 -12.65 -1.61 22.86
N GLY A 76 -11.34 -1.59 22.59
CA GLY A 76 -10.51 -2.78 22.38
C GLY A 76 -10.64 -3.40 20.98
N LEU A 77 -11.22 -2.67 20.02
CA LEU A 77 -11.36 -3.12 18.64
C LEU A 77 -10.18 -2.62 17.79
N SER A 78 -9.64 -3.47 16.93
CA SER A 78 -8.61 -3.06 15.96
C SER A 78 -9.21 -2.44 14.71
N VAL A 79 -8.44 -1.58 14.04
CA VAL A 79 -8.80 -0.96 12.76
C VAL A 79 -7.70 -1.23 11.73
N TRP A 80 -8.10 -1.54 10.49
CA TRP A 80 -7.21 -1.60 9.35
C TRP A 80 -7.44 -0.38 8.45
N ILE A 81 -6.37 0.33 8.10
CA ILE A 81 -6.40 1.46 7.18
C ILE A 81 -5.12 1.47 6.33
N ALA A 82 -5.27 1.77 5.04
CA ALA A 82 -4.13 1.92 4.14
C ALA A 82 -3.36 3.23 4.45
N GLN A 83 -2.03 3.20 4.32
CA GLN A 83 -1.16 4.31 4.70
C GLN A 83 -1.27 5.57 3.80
N ARG A 84 -2.04 5.47 2.70
CA ARG A 84 -2.36 6.58 1.79
C ARG A 84 -3.61 6.26 0.96
N GLU A 85 -4.18 7.27 0.33
CA GLU A 85 -5.27 7.03 -0.64
C GLU A 85 -4.75 6.32 -1.90
N GLY A 86 -5.29 5.12 -2.14
CA GLY A 86 -4.99 4.32 -3.32
C GLY A 86 -3.66 3.55 -3.24
N ARG A 87 -3.49 2.61 -4.17
CA ARG A 87 -2.29 1.76 -4.28
C ARG A 87 -1.16 2.50 -4.98
N ALA A 88 0.07 2.32 -4.50
CA ALA A 88 1.28 2.72 -5.22
C ALA A 88 1.30 2.06 -6.62
N LYS A 89 1.63 2.84 -7.64
CA LYS A 89 1.70 2.35 -9.03
C LYS A 89 3.04 1.75 -9.36
N ASP A 90 4.06 2.23 -8.68
CA ASP A 90 5.46 1.83 -8.76
C ASP A 90 5.88 0.93 -7.57
N SER A 91 4.93 0.54 -6.71
CA SER A 91 5.20 -0.25 -5.49
C SER A 91 6.19 0.38 -4.50
N SER A 92 6.41 1.71 -4.56
CA SER A 92 7.10 2.46 -3.51
C SER A 92 6.07 3.02 -2.53
N ASP A 93 5.76 2.24 -1.50
CA ASP A 93 4.78 2.61 -0.48
C ASP A 93 5.31 3.73 0.42
N HIS A 94 4.63 4.87 0.46
CA HIS A 94 4.93 5.98 1.37
C HIS A 94 3.69 6.42 2.13
N THR A 95 3.84 6.59 3.43
CA THR A 95 2.78 7.05 4.34
C THR A 95 2.47 8.51 4.03
N GLN A 96 1.19 8.82 3.84
CA GLN A 96 0.75 10.18 3.56
C GLN A 96 0.67 10.98 4.87
N PRO A 97 1.42 12.08 5.05
CA PRO A 97 1.39 12.87 6.28
C PRO A 97 -0.01 13.41 6.63
N ALA A 98 -0.82 13.71 5.62
CA ALA A 98 -2.22 14.11 5.82
C ALA A 98 -3.08 13.03 6.50
N LEU A 99 -2.77 11.74 6.30
CA LEU A 99 -3.44 10.64 7.01
C LEU A 99 -3.16 10.73 8.50
N LEU A 100 -1.90 10.90 8.90
CA LEU A 100 -1.51 11.02 10.30
C LEU A 100 -2.11 12.26 10.96
N LYS A 101 -2.14 13.40 10.24
CA LYS A 101 -2.86 14.60 10.69
C LYS A 101 -4.34 14.33 10.92
N MET A 102 -4.98 13.59 10.02
CA MET A 102 -6.38 13.20 10.17
C MET A 102 -6.60 12.29 11.37
N LEU A 103 -5.77 11.25 11.53
CA LEU A 103 -5.84 10.32 12.66
C LEU A 103 -5.68 11.00 14.02
N ALA A 104 -4.93 12.11 14.08
CA ALA A 104 -4.75 12.89 15.30
C ALA A 104 -5.96 13.75 15.70
N LEU A 105 -6.93 14.00 14.80
CA LEU A 105 -8.03 14.96 15.04
C LEU A 105 -9.03 14.52 16.11
N GLY A 106 -9.20 13.22 16.29
CA GLY A 106 -10.19 12.60 17.18
C GLY A 106 -9.66 12.23 18.56
N GLY A 107 -8.37 12.48 18.84
CA GLY A 107 -7.80 12.20 20.16
C GLY A 107 -8.33 13.16 21.23
N GLU A 108 -8.20 12.76 22.49
CA GLU A 108 -8.67 13.56 23.62
C GLU A 108 -7.82 14.83 23.84
N THR A 109 -6.62 14.87 23.24
CA THR A 109 -5.65 15.96 23.37
C THR A 109 -5.42 16.70 22.06
N ARG A 110 -4.92 17.93 22.15
CA ARG A 110 -4.46 18.69 20.97
C ARG A 110 -3.02 18.39 20.59
N ASP A 111 -2.32 17.58 21.38
CA ASP A 111 -0.96 17.17 21.07
C ASP A 111 -0.99 16.02 20.06
N LEU A 112 -0.35 16.24 18.91
CA LEU A 112 -0.41 15.30 17.79
C LEU A 112 0.25 13.96 18.14
N GLU A 113 1.38 14.00 18.85
CA GLU A 113 2.09 12.77 19.21
C GLU A 113 1.26 11.97 20.22
N GLN A 114 0.77 12.61 21.28
CA GLN A 114 -0.06 11.97 22.30
C GLN A 114 -1.33 11.36 21.69
N SER A 115 -2.05 12.11 20.84
CA SER A 115 -3.22 11.61 20.12
C SER A 115 -2.89 10.38 19.25
N LEU A 116 -1.76 10.36 18.54
CA LEU A 116 -1.37 9.19 17.74
C LEU A 116 -0.91 8.00 18.59
N ARG A 117 -0.33 8.24 19.78
CA ARG A 117 0.06 7.17 20.72
C ARG A 117 -1.14 6.41 21.26
N GLU A 118 -2.29 7.08 21.42
CA GLU A 118 -3.57 6.46 21.83
C GLU A 118 -4.04 5.39 20.83
N LEU A 119 -3.74 5.56 19.54
CA LEU A 119 -4.12 4.62 18.48
C LEU A 119 -3.21 3.38 18.40
N ASN A 120 -2.04 3.38 19.05
CA ASN A 120 -1.06 2.29 19.05
C ASN A 120 -0.82 1.66 17.66
N ILE A 121 -0.60 2.51 16.65
CA ILE A 121 -0.53 2.11 15.24
C ILE A 121 0.55 1.03 15.03
N VAL A 122 0.20 -0.07 14.37
CA VAL A 122 1.16 -1.13 13.98
C VAL A 122 1.36 -1.08 12.46
N PRO A 123 2.59 -0.78 11.97
CA PRO A 123 2.88 -0.85 10.54
C PRO A 123 2.83 -2.31 10.07
N VAL A 124 2.12 -2.58 8.97
CA VAL A 124 2.02 -3.92 8.38
C VAL A 124 2.64 -3.93 7.00
N THR A 125 3.66 -4.77 6.80
CA THR A 125 4.30 -4.95 5.49
C THR A 125 3.66 -6.11 4.74
N CYS A 126 2.97 -5.81 3.64
CA CYS A 126 2.40 -6.81 2.74
C CYS A 126 3.32 -7.01 1.53
N SER A 127 3.92 -8.20 1.41
CA SER A 127 4.84 -8.56 0.33
C SER A 127 4.24 -9.65 -0.55
N TYR A 128 4.02 -9.33 -1.82
CA TYR A 128 3.52 -10.26 -2.82
C TYR A 128 4.66 -10.61 -3.77
N GLU A 129 4.78 -11.88 -4.13
CA GLU A 129 5.75 -12.32 -5.14
C GLU A 129 5.36 -11.82 -6.53
N PHE A 130 4.08 -11.99 -6.89
CA PHE A 130 3.51 -11.43 -8.11
C PHE A 130 2.29 -10.57 -7.76
N ASP A 131 2.16 -9.43 -8.43
CA ASP A 131 0.99 -8.58 -8.32
C ASP A 131 0.04 -8.85 -9.51
N PRO A 132 -1.13 -9.48 -9.28
CA PRO A 132 -2.10 -9.73 -10.34
C PRO A 132 -2.53 -8.48 -11.13
N CYS A 133 -2.42 -7.30 -10.52
CA CYS A 133 -2.80 -6.03 -11.12
C CYS A 133 -1.63 -5.27 -11.77
N ASP A 134 -0.42 -5.82 -11.82
CA ASP A 134 0.76 -5.11 -12.33
C ASP A 134 0.59 -4.58 -13.78
N TYR A 135 0.07 -5.38 -14.71
CA TYR A 135 -0.22 -4.94 -16.07
C TYR A 135 -1.28 -3.84 -16.13
N LEU A 136 -2.29 -3.87 -15.24
CA LEU A 136 -3.30 -2.82 -15.15
C LEU A 136 -2.70 -1.50 -14.63
N LYS A 137 -1.68 -1.58 -13.77
CA LYS A 137 -0.92 -0.41 -13.32
C LYS A 137 -0.02 0.13 -14.44
N ALA A 138 0.67 -0.75 -15.18
CA ALA A 138 1.49 -0.36 -16.32
C ALA A 138 0.66 0.28 -17.44
N GLN A 139 -0.49 -0.32 -17.76
CA GLN A 139 -1.49 0.22 -18.67
C GLN A 139 -1.97 1.62 -18.23
N GLU A 140 -2.31 1.80 -16.95
CA GLU A 140 -2.67 3.12 -16.41
C GLU A 140 -1.55 4.14 -16.57
N MET A 141 -0.30 3.76 -16.33
CA MET A 141 0.84 4.66 -16.47
C MET A 141 1.05 5.07 -17.93
N GLN A 142 0.87 4.13 -18.88
CA GLN A 142 0.94 4.47 -20.30
C GLN A 142 -0.21 5.39 -20.70
N LEU A 143 -1.44 5.11 -20.26
CA LEU A 143 -2.59 5.98 -20.54
C LEU A 143 -2.42 7.39 -19.97
N LYS A 144 -1.82 7.53 -18.78
CA LYS A 144 -1.50 8.85 -18.22
C LYS A 144 -0.43 9.62 -18.99
N ARG A 145 0.52 8.90 -19.59
CA ARG A 145 1.57 9.47 -20.43
C ARG A 145 1.01 9.93 -21.78
N ASP A 146 0.15 9.10 -22.38
CA ASP A 146 -0.29 9.25 -23.78
C ASP A 146 -1.59 10.05 -23.92
N VAL A 147 -2.44 10.09 -22.89
CA VAL A 147 -3.74 10.77 -22.93
C VAL A 147 -3.79 11.91 -21.91
N GLU A 148 -3.82 13.13 -22.41
CA GLU A 148 -3.95 14.33 -21.57
C GLU A 148 -5.24 14.29 -20.74
N GLY A 149 -5.11 14.52 -19.44
CA GLY A 149 -6.25 14.54 -18.52
C GLY A 149 -6.87 13.17 -18.22
N PHE A 150 -6.18 12.06 -18.53
CA PHE A 150 -6.66 10.72 -18.24
C PHE A 150 -7.13 10.56 -16.78
N LYS A 151 -8.35 10.06 -16.61
CA LYS A 151 -8.95 9.69 -15.32
C LYS A 151 -9.52 8.29 -15.41
N LYS A 152 -9.30 7.50 -14.36
CA LYS A 152 -9.91 6.19 -14.25
C LYS A 152 -11.42 6.28 -14.15
N SER A 153 -12.07 5.29 -14.74
CA SER A 153 -13.48 5.01 -14.56
C SER A 153 -13.72 4.15 -13.31
N LYS A 154 -14.96 4.12 -12.84
CA LYS A 154 -15.39 3.16 -11.80
C LYS A 154 -15.30 1.70 -12.26
N ALA A 155 -15.43 1.45 -13.56
CA ALA A 155 -15.29 0.10 -14.11
C ALA A 155 -13.86 -0.43 -13.95
N ASP A 156 -12.86 0.45 -14.04
CA ASP A 156 -11.46 0.09 -13.83
C ASP A 156 -11.20 -0.43 -12.42
N ASP A 157 -11.85 0.16 -11.40
CA ASP A 157 -11.76 -0.32 -10.02
C ASP A 157 -12.35 -1.74 -9.89
N GLY A 158 -13.49 -2.01 -10.55
CA GLY A 158 -14.09 -3.35 -10.61
C GLY A 158 -13.20 -4.40 -11.29
N ILE A 159 -12.54 -4.03 -12.39
CA ILE A 159 -11.56 -4.91 -13.07
C ILE A 159 -10.38 -5.18 -12.14
N ASN A 160 -9.83 -4.16 -11.49
CA ASN A 160 -8.73 -4.32 -10.54
C ASN A 160 -9.11 -5.21 -9.35
N MET A 161 -10.33 -5.08 -8.82
CA MET A 161 -10.84 -5.94 -7.75
C MET A 161 -10.94 -7.40 -8.20
N LYS A 162 -11.52 -7.66 -9.38
CA LYS A 162 -11.64 -9.02 -9.94
C LYS A 162 -10.27 -9.64 -10.21
N THR A 163 -9.41 -8.90 -10.91
CA THR A 163 -8.06 -9.35 -11.28
C THR A 163 -7.23 -9.62 -10.03
N GLY A 164 -7.28 -8.71 -9.06
CA GLY A 164 -6.64 -8.87 -7.75
C GLY A 164 -7.10 -10.14 -7.03
N LEU A 165 -8.42 -10.36 -6.95
CA LEU A 165 -8.99 -11.51 -6.26
C LEU A 165 -8.56 -12.85 -6.87
N PHE A 166 -8.72 -13.01 -8.20
CA PHE A 166 -8.55 -14.30 -8.87
C PHE A 166 -7.17 -14.56 -9.48
N GLY A 167 -6.36 -13.52 -9.69
CA GLY A 167 -5.06 -13.70 -10.33
C GLY A 167 -4.03 -14.37 -9.42
N TRP A 168 -3.04 -15.01 -10.04
CA TRP A 168 -1.94 -15.68 -9.37
C TRP A 168 -0.98 -14.68 -8.70
N LYS A 169 -0.61 -14.96 -7.46
CA LYS A 169 0.19 -14.05 -6.62
C LYS A 169 1.55 -14.62 -6.21
N GLY A 170 1.78 -15.89 -6.52
CA GLY A 170 2.87 -16.67 -5.94
C GLY A 170 2.76 -16.68 -4.41
N ARG A 171 3.87 -16.45 -3.75
CA ARG A 171 3.96 -16.38 -2.29
C ARG A 171 3.57 -14.99 -1.78
N VAL A 172 2.76 -14.96 -0.73
CA VAL A 172 2.35 -13.73 -0.04
C VAL A 172 2.80 -13.79 1.41
N SER A 173 3.43 -12.73 1.89
CA SER A 173 3.95 -12.61 3.25
C SER A 173 3.44 -11.33 3.89
N PHE A 174 2.96 -11.45 5.13
CA PHE A 174 2.60 -10.33 5.98
C PHE A 174 3.57 -10.28 7.16
N HIS A 175 4.06 -9.09 7.46
CA HIS A 175 4.90 -8.84 8.62
C HIS A 175 4.27 -7.75 9.48
N MET A 176 4.02 -8.07 10.75
CA MET A 176 3.60 -7.08 11.75
C MET A 176 4.86 -6.41 12.30
N GLY A 177 5.02 -5.12 12.04
CA GLY A 177 6.14 -4.33 12.55
C GLY A 177 5.97 -3.97 14.03
N ARG A 178 6.92 -3.20 14.55
CA ARG A 178 6.83 -2.67 15.91
C ARG A 178 5.68 -1.67 16.05
N PRO A 179 4.91 -1.69 17.15
CA PRO A 179 3.93 -0.66 17.45
C PRO A 179 4.54 0.74 17.52
N LEU A 180 3.75 1.75 17.16
CA LEU A 180 4.18 3.15 17.09
C LEU A 180 4.81 3.63 18.39
N ASN A 181 4.26 3.21 19.52
CA ASN A 181 4.73 3.61 20.84
C ASN A 181 6.17 3.13 21.10
N GLU A 182 6.53 1.94 20.63
CA GLU A 182 7.89 1.42 20.67
C GLU A 182 8.80 2.13 19.66
N LEU A 183 8.30 2.37 18.44
CA LEU A 183 9.06 3.09 17.41
C LEU A 183 9.43 4.51 17.87
N LEU A 184 8.51 5.22 18.52
CA LEU A 184 8.76 6.56 19.08
C LEU A 184 9.70 6.53 20.29
N ALA A 185 9.76 5.42 21.03
CA ALA A 185 10.75 5.28 22.11
C ALA A 185 12.18 5.10 21.55
N LEU A 186 12.31 4.40 20.42
CA LEU A 186 13.58 4.21 19.71
C LEU A 186 13.99 5.42 18.87
N HIS A 187 13.01 6.12 18.32
CA HIS A 187 13.18 7.26 17.41
C HIS A 187 12.31 8.43 17.87
N PRO A 188 12.65 9.10 18.99
CA PRO A 188 11.89 10.24 19.48
C PRO A 188 11.78 11.34 18.42
N LEU A 189 10.60 11.97 18.32
CA LEU A 189 10.42 13.11 17.43
C LEU A 189 11.29 14.26 17.91
N THR A 190 12.02 14.88 16.99
CA THR A 190 12.91 16.01 17.32
C THR A 190 12.24 17.33 16.95
N ALA A 191 12.31 18.30 17.86
CA ALA A 191 11.94 19.69 17.59
C ALA A 191 13.05 20.40 16.80
N ASP A 192 13.43 19.84 15.65
CA ASP A 192 14.40 20.44 14.74
C ASP A 192 13.71 21.54 13.93
N ALA A 193 14.27 22.75 13.93
CA ALA A 193 13.70 23.92 13.28
C ALA A 193 13.73 23.75 11.75
N GLY A 194 12.71 23.08 11.21
CA GLY A 194 12.57 22.82 9.78
C GLY A 194 11.94 21.47 9.42
N LYS A 195 11.72 20.56 10.37
CA LYS A 195 11.09 19.26 10.10
C LYS A 195 9.72 19.15 10.77
N ASP A 196 8.66 19.12 9.97
CA ASP A 196 7.30 18.82 10.44
C ASP A 196 7.31 17.47 11.19
N PRO A 197 6.92 17.41 12.48
CA PRO A 197 6.87 16.16 13.25
C PRO A 197 6.09 15.04 12.56
N VAL A 198 5.07 15.39 11.78
CA VAL A 198 4.28 14.41 11.03
C VAL A 198 5.07 13.77 9.90
N GLU A 199 5.91 14.55 9.22
CA GLU A 199 6.81 14.05 8.18
C GLU A 199 7.88 13.13 8.77
N GLN A 200 8.39 13.45 9.97
CA GLN A 200 9.29 12.57 10.71
C GLN A 200 8.60 11.24 11.05
N LEU A 201 7.37 11.31 11.54
CA LEU A 201 6.59 10.11 11.87
C LEU A 201 6.28 9.24 10.66
N ALA A 202 5.86 9.84 9.54
CA ALA A 202 5.64 9.12 8.29
C ALA A 202 6.91 8.37 7.85
N LYS A 203 8.08 8.99 7.96
CA LYS A 203 9.36 8.35 7.66
C LYS A 203 9.70 7.20 8.61
N ILE A 204 9.37 7.31 9.90
CA ILE A 204 9.58 6.23 10.88
C ILE A 204 8.71 5.01 10.51
N LEU A 205 7.43 5.24 10.19
CA LEU A 205 6.51 4.19 9.75
C LEU A 205 6.97 3.56 8.43
N ASP A 206 7.35 4.39 7.44
CA ASP A 206 7.86 3.92 6.15
C ASP A 206 9.15 3.09 6.32
N ALA A 207 10.07 3.53 7.18
CA ALA A 207 11.31 2.79 7.44
C ALA A 207 11.03 1.42 8.03
N GLU A 208 10.09 1.31 8.98
CA GLU A 208 9.67 0.04 9.57
C GLU A 208 8.96 -0.85 8.54
N ILE A 209 8.14 -0.29 7.65
CA ILE A 209 7.51 -1.06 6.57
C ILE A 209 8.57 -1.59 5.59
N HIS A 210 9.47 -0.72 5.14
CA HIS A 210 10.44 -1.00 4.08
C HIS A 210 11.49 -2.03 4.48
N ARG A 211 12.01 -1.95 5.72
CA ARG A 211 13.00 -2.93 6.19
C ARG A 211 12.44 -4.35 6.25
N ASN A 212 11.12 -4.48 6.42
CA ASN A 212 10.45 -5.74 6.65
C ASN A 212 9.87 -6.36 5.36
N TYR A 213 10.16 -5.81 4.19
CA TYR A 213 9.78 -6.46 2.92
C TYR A 213 10.38 -7.87 2.83
N ARG A 214 9.52 -8.85 2.54
CA ARG A 214 9.95 -10.17 2.07
C ARG A 214 10.20 -10.04 0.57
N LEU A 215 11.46 -10.10 0.17
CA LEU A 215 11.85 -10.03 -1.24
C LEU A 215 11.89 -11.44 -1.83
N TYR A 216 11.53 -11.51 -3.11
CA TYR A 216 11.54 -12.72 -3.94
C TYR A 216 12.49 -12.52 -5.13
N PRO A 217 12.87 -13.60 -5.85
CA PRO A 217 13.82 -13.50 -6.96
C PRO A 217 13.49 -12.38 -7.97
N ILE A 218 12.21 -12.23 -8.36
CA ILE A 218 11.78 -11.19 -9.30
C ILE A 218 12.13 -9.76 -8.84
N ASN A 219 12.14 -9.50 -7.53
CA ASN A 219 12.51 -8.18 -7.01
C ASN A 219 13.99 -7.86 -7.26
N TYR A 220 14.85 -8.85 -7.05
CA TYR A 220 16.30 -8.72 -7.26
C TYR A 220 16.66 -8.72 -8.74
N ILE A 221 15.98 -9.54 -9.55
CA ILE A 221 16.14 -9.54 -11.00
C ILE A 221 15.76 -8.18 -11.58
N ALA A 222 14.63 -7.61 -11.15
CA ALA A 222 14.21 -6.29 -11.60
C ALA A 222 15.16 -5.17 -11.15
N LEU A 223 15.74 -5.30 -9.95
CA LEU A 223 16.76 -4.39 -9.45
C LEU A 223 18.01 -4.41 -10.35
N ASP A 224 18.57 -5.58 -10.64
CA ASP A 224 19.75 -5.71 -11.50
C ASP A 224 19.50 -5.22 -12.93
N LEU A 225 18.31 -5.48 -13.48
CA LEU A 225 17.95 -5.04 -14.83
C LEU A 225 17.83 -3.51 -14.97
N LEU A 226 17.46 -2.80 -13.90
CA LEU A 226 17.29 -1.34 -13.92
C LEU A 226 18.50 -0.57 -13.39
N ASP A 227 19.15 -1.08 -12.35
CA ASP A 227 20.23 -0.37 -11.64
C ASP A 227 21.64 -0.89 -12.00
N GLY A 228 21.71 -1.99 -12.76
CA GLY A 228 22.95 -2.61 -13.24
C GLY A 228 23.23 -3.96 -12.58
N GLU A 229 23.83 -4.88 -13.33
CA GLU A 229 24.17 -6.22 -12.83
C GLU A 229 25.09 -6.16 -11.62
N GLY A 230 24.77 -6.92 -10.57
CA GLY A 230 25.52 -6.94 -9.31
C GLY A 230 25.05 -5.92 -8.27
N THR A 231 23.92 -5.23 -8.53
CA THR A 231 23.27 -4.37 -7.52
C THR A 231 22.56 -5.22 -6.46
N ALA A 232 21.96 -6.34 -6.88
CA ALA A 232 21.39 -7.31 -5.97
C ALA A 232 22.50 -8.06 -5.20
N PRO A 233 22.24 -8.47 -3.94
CA PRO A 233 23.16 -9.33 -3.21
C PRO A 233 23.48 -10.63 -3.97
N VAL A 234 24.68 -11.15 -3.80
CA VAL A 234 25.12 -12.42 -4.41
C VAL A 234 24.15 -13.56 -4.02
N ASP A 235 23.91 -14.48 -4.95
CA ASP A 235 23.02 -15.64 -4.80
C ASP A 235 21.54 -15.31 -4.50
N SER A 236 21.09 -14.09 -4.84
CA SER A 236 19.67 -13.70 -4.65
C SER A 236 18.70 -14.36 -5.63
N TYR A 237 19.18 -14.89 -6.75
CA TYR A 237 18.39 -15.60 -7.76
C TYR A 237 19.28 -16.46 -8.67
N THR A 238 18.66 -17.44 -9.32
CA THR A 238 19.28 -18.32 -10.33
C THR A 238 18.99 -17.86 -11.76
N SER A 239 19.78 -18.35 -12.73
CA SER A 239 19.51 -18.07 -14.16
C SER A 239 18.12 -18.54 -14.61
N GLU A 240 17.63 -19.66 -14.09
CA GLU A 240 16.29 -20.18 -14.38
C GLU A 240 15.20 -19.25 -13.83
N GLU A 241 15.38 -18.71 -12.62
CA GLU A 241 14.46 -17.72 -12.06
C GLU A 241 14.48 -16.40 -12.85
N LYS A 242 15.64 -15.98 -13.37
CA LYS A 242 15.76 -14.82 -14.27
C LYS A 242 14.94 -15.02 -15.54
N GLU A 243 15.06 -16.18 -16.18
CA GLU A 243 14.29 -16.52 -17.37
C GLU A 243 12.78 -16.54 -17.09
N LYS A 244 12.35 -17.19 -15.99
CA LYS A 244 10.93 -17.22 -15.58
C LYS A 244 10.39 -15.82 -15.29
N ALA A 245 11.17 -14.95 -14.64
CA ALA A 245 10.76 -13.59 -14.34
C ALA A 245 10.62 -12.76 -15.62
N LEU A 246 11.56 -12.86 -16.57
CA LEU A 246 11.48 -12.17 -17.86
C LEU A 246 10.26 -12.64 -18.66
N HIS A 247 10.03 -13.95 -18.71
CA HIS A 247 8.84 -14.51 -19.35
C HIS A 247 7.55 -14.01 -18.71
N TYR A 248 7.48 -13.99 -17.37
CA TYR A 248 6.34 -13.41 -16.65
C TYR A 248 6.09 -11.95 -17.09
N ILE A 249 7.13 -11.11 -17.14
CA ILE A 249 7.00 -9.70 -17.57
C ILE A 249 6.45 -9.60 -18.99
N GLU A 250 6.91 -10.43 -19.92
CA GLU A 250 6.39 -10.48 -21.30
C GLU A 250 4.90 -10.85 -21.33
N GLU A 251 4.49 -11.87 -20.57
CA GLU A 251 3.07 -12.25 -20.44
C GLU A 251 2.24 -11.10 -19.87
N ARG A 252 2.78 -10.32 -18.93
CA ARG A 252 2.09 -9.15 -18.38
C ARG A 252 1.90 -8.05 -19.40
N ILE A 253 2.91 -7.77 -20.22
CA ILE A 253 2.81 -6.79 -21.31
C ILE A 253 1.75 -7.22 -22.32
N ALA A 254 1.68 -8.51 -22.65
CA ALA A 254 0.70 -9.06 -23.60
C ALA A 254 -0.76 -8.90 -23.14
N LEU A 255 -1.00 -8.74 -21.83
CA LEU A 255 -2.34 -8.52 -21.27
C LEU A 255 -2.81 -7.06 -21.34
N VAL A 256 -1.94 -6.12 -21.69
CA VAL A 256 -2.27 -4.69 -21.76
C VAL A 256 -3.24 -4.42 -22.90
N GLN A 257 -4.36 -3.77 -22.58
CA GLN A 257 -5.39 -3.40 -23.54
C GLN A 257 -5.58 -1.89 -23.53
N LEU A 258 -5.31 -1.24 -24.66
CA LEU A 258 -5.45 0.21 -24.81
C LEU A 258 -6.66 0.56 -25.69
N PRO A 259 -7.25 1.75 -25.52
CA PRO A 259 -8.26 2.28 -26.42
C PRO A 259 -7.79 2.31 -27.89
N GLU A 260 -8.76 2.34 -28.80
CA GLU A 260 -8.51 2.46 -30.23
C GLU A 260 -7.63 3.68 -30.55
N GLY A 261 -6.64 3.49 -31.42
CA GLY A 261 -5.67 4.52 -31.79
C GLY A 261 -4.43 4.57 -30.90
N LEU A 262 -4.35 3.79 -29.81
CA LEU A 262 -3.16 3.62 -28.99
C LEU A 262 -2.59 2.20 -29.11
N THR A 263 -1.26 2.10 -29.10
CA THR A 263 -0.53 0.83 -29.17
C THR A 263 0.30 0.61 -27.90
N PRO A 264 0.36 -0.61 -27.34
CA PRO A 264 1.24 -0.89 -26.21
C PRO A 264 2.69 -0.53 -26.53
N ASP A 265 3.30 0.31 -25.70
CA ASP A 265 4.72 0.63 -25.77
C ASP A 265 5.48 -0.38 -24.92
N ALA A 266 5.97 -1.45 -25.56
CA ALA A 266 6.56 -2.58 -24.86
C ALA A 266 7.74 -2.17 -23.95
N SER A 267 8.61 -1.26 -24.42
CA SER A 267 9.76 -0.79 -23.65
C SER A 267 9.32 -0.03 -22.40
N PHE A 268 8.37 0.89 -22.56
CA PHE A 268 7.85 1.66 -21.42
C PHE A 268 7.09 0.78 -20.43
N LEU A 269 6.28 -0.17 -20.91
CA LEU A 269 5.54 -1.10 -20.06
C LEU A 269 6.47 -2.04 -19.31
N GLN A 270 7.55 -2.50 -19.96
CA GLN A 270 8.60 -3.29 -19.31
C GLN A 270 9.28 -2.49 -18.20
N GLU A 271 9.70 -1.25 -18.47
CA GLU A 271 10.32 -0.38 -17.46
C GLU A 271 9.37 -0.15 -16.27
N CYS A 272 8.09 0.07 -16.55
CA CYS A 272 7.05 0.22 -15.54
C CYS A 272 6.94 -1.02 -14.63
N LEU A 273 6.84 -2.21 -15.22
CA LEU A 273 6.73 -3.47 -14.47
C LEU A 273 8.00 -3.76 -13.67
N LEU A 274 9.17 -3.62 -14.28
CA LEU A 274 10.45 -3.79 -13.58
C LEU A 274 10.56 -2.80 -12.42
N THR A 275 10.14 -1.56 -12.59
CA THR A 275 10.17 -0.56 -11.50
C THR A 275 9.30 -0.99 -10.32
N MET A 276 8.11 -1.56 -10.58
CA MET A 276 7.26 -2.10 -9.51
C MET A 276 7.92 -3.22 -8.72
N TYR A 277 8.73 -4.06 -9.36
CA TYR A 277 9.40 -5.17 -8.68
C TYR A 277 10.74 -4.75 -8.05
N ALA A 278 11.45 -3.77 -8.62
CA ALA A 278 12.70 -3.25 -8.09
C ALA A 278 12.51 -2.37 -6.85
N ASN A 279 11.46 -1.55 -6.78
CA ASN A 279 11.27 -0.57 -5.70
C ASN A 279 11.18 -1.19 -4.29
N PRO A 280 10.49 -2.32 -4.05
CA PRO A 280 10.58 -3.01 -2.76
C PRO A 280 12.02 -3.36 -2.34
N ALA A 281 12.86 -3.80 -3.30
CA ALA A 281 14.26 -4.10 -3.04
C ALA A 281 15.08 -2.82 -2.77
N ARG A 282 14.93 -1.79 -3.61
CA ARG A 282 15.57 -0.47 -3.41
C ARG A 282 15.25 0.11 -2.03
N ASN A 283 13.98 0.09 -1.65
CA ASN A 283 13.51 0.61 -0.38
C ASN A 283 14.10 -0.17 0.80
N LYS A 284 14.06 -1.51 0.75
CA LYS A 284 14.66 -2.34 1.81
C LYS A 284 16.16 -2.13 1.93
N LEU A 285 16.90 -2.16 0.82
CA LEU A 285 18.36 -1.98 0.80
C LEU A 285 18.76 -0.59 1.32
N ARG A 286 18.01 0.46 0.97
CA ARG A 286 18.22 1.81 1.51
C ARG A 286 18.08 1.84 3.04
N GLN A 287 17.11 1.12 3.61
CA GLN A 287 16.94 1.04 5.07
C GLN A 287 18.00 0.19 5.78
N LEU A 288 18.60 -0.77 5.08
CA LEU A 288 19.68 -1.59 5.64
C LEU A 288 21.03 -0.87 5.56
N GLY A 289 21.30 -0.13 4.48
CA GLY A 289 22.53 0.66 4.30
C GLY A 289 22.56 1.96 5.12
N SER A 290 21.43 2.47 5.58
CA SER A 290 21.37 3.58 6.54
C SER A 290 21.59 3.15 8.00
N ALA A 291 21.60 1.85 8.27
CA ALA A 291 21.80 1.27 9.60
C ALA A 291 23.26 0.86 9.87
N SER A 292 24.16 1.09 8.92
CA SER A 292 25.62 0.92 9.02
C SER A 292 26.34 2.27 9.11
#